data_AF-A0A9E5YYI2-F1
#
_entry.id   AF-A0A9E5YYI2-F1
#
_cell.length_a   1.000
_cell.length_b   1.000
_cell.length_c   1.000
_cell.angle_alpha   90.00
_cell.angle_beta   90.00
_cell.angle_gamma   90.00
#
_symmetry.space_group_name_H-M   'P 1'
#
loop_
_entity.id
_entity.type
_entity.pdbx_description
1 polymer ?
#
loop_
_entity_poly.entity_id
_entity_poly.type
_entity_poly.pdbx_seq_one_letter_code
_entity_poly.pdbx_strand_id
1 'polypeptide(L)'
;MREGGGGEALTFVPQVRYYDPLPWDTLKREFSVPAKMMQGYPVLFLDQPLWTVNGLDFPATKRLLVAFFRKLKRMGLDIHLKPHPQFHDNTSLEDHEELFSLAPFPNWMPSQLICDQYRAVLFFFSTSVEAADKNTRFTLFPIIKFKDDESGRLSHQYTKDILSCFGGVAGEISPDDMDHWASVIAKAVKHSEYDT
;
A
#
# COMPACT_ATOMS: atom_id res chain seq x y z
N MET A 1 -33.94 -38.52 -46.47
CA MET A 1 -32.76 -37.63 -46.53
C MET A 1 -33.04 -36.34 -45.78
N ARG A 2 -32.41 -36.20 -44.61
CA ARG A 2 -31.88 -34.94 -44.05
C ARG A 2 -31.00 -35.39 -42.89
N GLU A 3 -29.69 -35.43 -43.15
CA GLU A 3 -28.66 -35.71 -42.16
C GLU A 3 -28.60 -34.52 -41.22
N GLY A 4 -28.84 -34.76 -39.93
CA GLY A 4 -28.63 -33.77 -38.88
C GLY A 4 -27.16 -33.74 -38.52
N GLY A 5 -26.49 -32.63 -38.83
CA GLY A 5 -25.07 -32.42 -38.56
C GLY A 5 -24.74 -32.55 -37.08
N GLY A 6 -23.78 -33.43 -36.77
CA GLY A 6 -23.12 -33.48 -35.48
C GLY A 6 -22.29 -32.22 -35.27
N GLY A 7 -22.80 -31.30 -34.46
CA GLY A 7 -21.99 -30.20 -33.95
C GLY A 7 -21.00 -30.75 -32.94
N GLU A 8 -19.73 -30.87 -33.32
CA GLU A 8 -18.66 -31.13 -32.37
C GLU A 8 -18.59 -29.95 -31.40
N ALA A 9 -18.79 -30.23 -30.11
CA ALA A 9 -18.59 -29.26 -29.05
C ALA A 9 -17.10 -28.88 -29.05
N LEU A 10 -16.79 -27.63 -29.39
CA LEU A 10 -15.45 -27.07 -29.25
C LEU A 10 -15.07 -27.07 -27.77
N THR A 11 -14.37 -28.11 -27.32
CA THR A 11 -13.69 -28.12 -26.03
C THR A 11 -12.59 -27.07 -26.05
N PHE A 12 -12.83 -25.94 -25.40
CA PHE A 12 -11.79 -24.97 -25.10
C PHE A 12 -10.83 -25.59 -24.08
N VAL A 13 -9.67 -26.05 -24.55
CA VAL A 13 -8.56 -26.44 -23.69
C VAL A 13 -7.72 -25.17 -23.51
N PRO A 14 -7.72 -24.51 -22.34
CA PRO A 14 -6.87 -23.35 -22.12
C PRO A 14 -5.41 -23.78 -22.31
N GLN A 15 -4.72 -23.18 -23.29
CA GLN A 15 -3.29 -23.35 -23.43
C GLN A 15 -2.61 -22.67 -22.25
N VAL A 16 -2.20 -23.46 -21.26
CA VAL A 16 -1.36 -23.01 -20.15
C VAL A 16 0.00 -22.67 -20.74
N ARG A 17 0.29 -21.38 -20.87
CA ARG A 17 1.65 -20.91 -21.19
C ARG A 17 2.45 -20.88 -19.89
N TYR A 18 3.40 -21.78 -19.78
CA TYR A 18 4.43 -21.70 -18.74
C TYR A 18 5.44 -20.65 -19.18
N TYR A 19 5.49 -19.55 -18.45
CA TYR A 19 6.62 -18.63 -18.52
C TYR A 19 7.59 -19.05 -17.43
N ASP A 20 8.87 -19.24 -17.77
CA ASP A 20 9.90 -19.38 -16.75
C ASP A 20 9.96 -18.05 -15.98
N PRO A 21 9.65 -18.02 -14.68
CA PRO A 21 9.72 -16.79 -13.92
C PRO A 21 11.17 -16.31 -13.92
N LEU A 22 11.38 -15.04 -14.26
CA LEU A 22 12.70 -14.42 -14.15
C LEU A 22 13.17 -14.50 -12.69
N PRO A 23 14.47 -14.79 -12.43
CA PRO A 23 15.01 -14.75 -11.09
C PRO A 23 14.80 -13.37 -10.45
N TRP A 24 14.55 -13.35 -9.14
CA TRP A 24 14.26 -12.11 -8.39
C TRP A 24 15.33 -11.02 -8.57
N ASP A 25 16.61 -11.41 -8.54
CA ASP A 25 17.73 -10.48 -8.75
C ASP A 25 17.74 -9.87 -10.15
N THR A 26 17.24 -10.60 -11.16
CA THR A 26 17.09 -10.09 -12.52
C THR A 26 15.99 -9.03 -12.56
N LEU A 27 14.83 -9.32 -11.96
CA LEU A 27 13.75 -8.35 -11.85
C LEU A 27 14.19 -7.09 -11.08
N LYS A 28 14.85 -7.24 -9.93
CA LYS A 28 15.37 -6.09 -9.16
C LYS A 28 16.31 -5.20 -9.96
N ARG A 29 17.15 -5.80 -10.82
CA ARG A 29 18.07 -5.05 -11.69
C ARG A 29 17.34 -4.36 -12.84
N GLU A 30 16.40 -5.02 -13.49
CA GLU A 30 15.64 -4.45 -14.61
C GLU A 30 14.72 -3.31 -14.15
N PHE A 31 14.16 -3.46 -12.96
CA PHE A 31 13.23 -2.51 -12.35
C PHE A 31 13.90 -1.65 -11.27
N SER A 32 15.24 -1.52 -11.31
CA SER A 32 15.97 -0.78 -10.30
C SER A 32 15.54 0.69 -10.29
N VAL A 33 15.01 1.14 -9.17
CA VAL A 33 14.67 2.54 -8.96
C VAL A 33 15.88 3.22 -8.31
N PRO A 34 16.36 4.37 -8.80
CA PRO A 34 17.48 5.07 -8.18
C PRO A 34 17.18 5.30 -6.69
N ALA A 35 18.09 4.88 -5.80
CA ALA A 35 17.92 5.02 -4.36
C ALA A 35 17.57 6.47 -3.93
N LYS A 36 18.12 7.45 -4.64
CA LYS A 36 17.87 8.89 -4.45
C LYS A 36 16.39 9.29 -4.57
N MET A 37 15.60 8.52 -5.33
CA MET A 37 14.16 8.76 -5.45
C MET A 37 13.41 8.24 -4.23
N MET A 38 13.94 7.28 -3.48
CA MET A 38 13.24 6.64 -2.36
C MET A 38 13.81 7.05 -0.99
N GLN A 39 15.08 7.45 -0.95
CA GLN A 39 15.74 7.97 0.23
C GLN A 39 15.06 9.25 0.70
N GLY A 40 14.79 9.33 2.01
CA GLY A 40 14.18 10.52 2.62
C GLY A 40 12.66 10.56 2.62
N TYR A 41 11.98 9.55 2.06
CA TYR A 41 10.51 9.52 1.99
C TYR A 41 9.93 8.25 2.62
N PRO A 42 8.89 8.32 3.45
CA PRO A 42 7.94 7.22 3.63
C PRO A 42 7.16 6.93 2.34
N VAL A 43 6.71 5.70 2.15
CA VAL A 43 5.75 5.31 1.10
C VAL A 43 4.43 4.86 1.70
N LEU A 44 3.33 5.21 1.06
CA LEU A 44 1.99 4.70 1.31
C LEU A 44 1.57 3.76 0.18
N PHE A 45 1.37 2.48 0.49
CA PHE A 45 0.78 1.53 -0.45
C PHE A 45 -0.75 1.52 -0.31
N LEU A 46 -1.44 1.75 -1.42
CA LEU A 46 -2.89 1.67 -1.53
C LEU A 46 -3.29 0.60 -2.54
N ASP A 47 -3.67 -0.58 -2.06
CA ASP A 47 -4.10 -1.69 -2.91
C ASP A 47 -5.49 -1.44 -3.54
N GLN A 48 -6.29 -0.54 -2.96
CA GLN A 48 -7.56 -0.09 -3.52
C GLN A 48 -7.91 1.33 -3.06
N PRO A 49 -8.78 2.06 -3.79
CA PRO A 49 -9.26 3.36 -3.33
C PRO A 49 -10.05 3.19 -2.03
N LEU A 50 -9.80 4.05 -1.03
CA LEU A 50 -10.44 3.87 0.28
C LEU A 50 -11.98 3.92 0.23
N TRP A 51 -12.56 4.68 -0.70
CA TRP A 51 -14.01 4.78 -0.85
C TRP A 51 -14.68 3.46 -1.28
N THR A 52 -13.93 2.47 -1.77
CA THR A 52 -14.45 1.14 -2.12
C THR A 52 -14.58 0.20 -0.91
N VAL A 53 -13.99 0.57 0.24
CA VAL A 53 -14.04 -0.24 1.46
C VAL A 53 -15.46 -0.20 2.03
N ASN A 54 -16.11 -1.35 2.09
CA ASN A 54 -17.49 -1.46 2.58
C ASN A 54 -17.58 -1.03 4.05
N GLY A 55 -18.66 -0.31 4.39
CA GLY A 55 -18.90 0.21 5.75
C GLY A 55 -17.99 1.37 6.16
N LEU A 56 -17.05 1.82 5.33
CA LEU A 56 -16.15 2.92 5.67
C LEU A 56 -16.88 4.25 5.85
N ASP A 57 -16.59 4.96 6.95
CA ASP A 57 -16.83 6.40 7.05
C ASP A 57 -15.65 7.13 6.41
N PHE A 58 -15.73 7.26 5.09
CA PHE A 58 -14.68 7.88 4.29
C PHE A 58 -14.40 9.34 4.71
N PRO A 59 -15.40 10.21 4.94
CA PRO A 59 -15.16 11.56 5.47
C PRO A 59 -14.39 11.58 6.80
N ALA A 60 -14.77 10.75 7.78
CA ALA A 60 -14.07 10.70 9.07
C ALA A 60 -12.65 10.18 8.92
N THR A 61 -12.47 9.10 8.16
CA THR A 61 -11.16 8.50 7.87
C THR A 61 -10.25 9.49 7.16
N LYS A 62 -10.75 10.17 6.11
CA LYS A 62 -10.00 11.18 5.35
C LYS A 62 -9.50 12.31 6.24
N ARG A 63 -10.31 12.82 7.16
CA ARG A 63 -9.90 13.88 8.10
C ARG A 63 -8.72 13.45 8.98
N LEU A 64 -8.75 12.22 9.49
CA LEU A 64 -7.66 11.71 10.33
C LEU A 64 -6.38 11.48 9.53
N LEU A 65 -6.50 10.95 8.31
CA LEU A 65 -5.35 10.79 7.41
C LEU A 65 -4.70 12.12 7.05
N VAL A 66 -5.50 13.13 6.69
CA VAL A 66 -5.01 14.48 6.44
C VAL A 66 -4.30 15.04 7.67
N ALA A 67 -4.86 14.86 8.87
CA ALA A 67 -4.24 15.30 10.11
C ALA A 67 -2.88 14.62 10.35
N PHE A 68 -2.78 13.31 10.11
CA PHE A 68 -1.54 12.55 10.26
C PHE A 68 -0.48 12.98 9.22
N PHE A 69 -0.84 13.05 7.94
CA PHE A 69 0.10 13.42 6.87
C PHE A 69 0.59 14.86 7.00
N ARG A 70 -0.26 15.79 7.49
CA ARG A 70 0.17 17.14 7.86
C ARG A 70 1.24 17.15 8.95
N LYS A 71 1.18 16.23 9.92
CA LYS A 71 2.22 16.12 10.97
C LYS A 71 3.54 15.68 10.35
N LEU A 72 3.54 14.66 9.50
CA LEU A 72 4.73 14.23 8.75
C LEU A 72 5.32 15.36 7.90
N LYS A 73 4.46 16.09 7.17
CA LYS A 73 4.87 17.24 6.35
C LYS A 73 5.52 18.36 7.16
N ARG A 74 4.95 18.71 8.33
CA ARG A 74 5.56 19.70 9.25
C ARG A 74 6.92 19.27 9.78
N MET A 75 7.21 17.97 9.79
CA MET A 75 8.52 17.41 10.11
C MET A 75 9.46 17.37 8.90
N GLY A 76 9.05 17.90 7.75
CA GLY A 76 9.83 17.91 6.51
C GLY A 76 9.84 16.57 5.78
N LEU A 77 8.81 15.74 5.97
CA LEU A 77 8.65 14.48 5.23
C LEU A 77 7.48 14.58 4.25
N ASP A 78 7.74 14.42 2.97
CA ASP A 78 6.70 14.10 2.00
C ASP A 78 6.46 12.59 1.95
N ILE A 79 5.36 12.15 1.34
CA ILE A 79 5.00 10.73 1.30
C ILE A 79 4.87 10.31 -0.15
N HIS A 80 5.49 9.20 -0.52
CA HIS A 80 5.25 8.60 -1.83
C HIS A 80 3.93 7.87 -1.83
N LEU A 81 3.05 8.17 -2.79
CA LEU A 81 1.82 7.41 -2.97
C LEU A 81 2.05 6.34 -4.03
N LYS A 82 1.95 5.07 -3.62
CA LYS A 82 1.97 3.93 -4.53
C LYS A 82 0.58 3.33 -4.66
N PRO A 83 -0.16 3.63 -5.75
CA PRO A 83 -1.42 2.97 -6.03
C PRO A 83 -1.20 1.55 -6.56
N HIS A 84 -2.22 0.72 -6.39
CA HIS A 84 -2.32 -0.58 -7.04
C HIS A 84 -2.32 -0.43 -8.57
N PRO A 85 -1.71 -1.35 -9.32
CA PRO A 85 -1.63 -1.26 -10.79
C PRO A 85 -2.99 -1.18 -11.50
N GLN A 86 -4.04 -1.77 -10.91
CA GLN A 86 -5.40 -1.79 -11.49
C GLN A 86 -6.19 -0.49 -11.23
N PHE A 87 -5.72 0.38 -10.33
CA PHE A 87 -6.40 1.63 -9.98
C PHE A 87 -5.54 2.79 -10.46
N HIS A 88 -5.72 3.14 -11.74
CA HIS A 88 -4.99 4.25 -12.37
C HIS A 88 -5.36 5.62 -11.78
N ASP A 89 -6.59 5.75 -11.26
CA ASP A 89 -7.12 6.96 -10.64
C ASP A 89 -7.35 6.69 -9.14
N ASN A 90 -6.36 6.97 -8.29
CA ASN A 90 -6.51 6.86 -6.84
C ASN A 90 -6.87 8.22 -6.19
N THR A 91 -7.71 8.97 -6.91
CA THR A 91 -8.18 10.33 -6.62
C THR A 91 -8.75 10.53 -5.22
N SER A 92 -9.13 9.45 -4.55
CA SER A 92 -9.66 9.44 -3.18
C SER A 92 -8.86 10.30 -2.19
N LEU A 93 -7.52 10.31 -2.33
CA LEU A 93 -6.63 11.13 -1.51
C LEU A 93 -5.99 12.29 -2.28
N GLU A 94 -6.17 12.39 -3.60
CA GLU A 94 -5.51 13.39 -4.45
C GLU A 94 -6.29 14.70 -4.51
N ASP A 95 -7.62 14.67 -4.30
CA ASP A 95 -8.51 15.85 -4.40
C ASP A 95 -8.43 16.84 -3.21
N HIS A 96 -7.40 16.77 -2.37
CA HIS A 96 -7.23 17.73 -1.27
C HIS A 96 -5.92 18.49 -1.45
N GLU A 97 -5.99 19.84 -1.52
CA GLU A 97 -4.82 20.74 -1.60
C GLU A 97 -3.77 20.46 -0.51
N GLU A 98 -4.19 19.82 0.58
CA GLU A 98 -3.37 19.50 1.75
C GLU A 98 -2.67 18.13 1.65
N LEU A 99 -3.11 17.31 0.70
CA LEU A 99 -2.53 16.03 0.29
C LEU A 99 -1.64 16.16 -0.96
N PHE A 100 -1.42 17.38 -1.47
CA PHE A 100 -0.47 17.71 -2.56
C PHE A 100 1.00 17.34 -2.27
N SER A 101 1.32 16.80 -1.08
CA SER A 101 2.63 16.23 -0.77
C SER A 101 2.73 14.73 -1.04
N LEU A 102 1.73 14.13 -1.70
CA LEU A 102 1.82 12.79 -2.21
C LEU A 102 2.58 12.81 -3.54
N ALA A 103 3.88 12.49 -3.51
CA ALA A 103 4.63 12.32 -4.74
C ALA A 103 4.15 11.02 -5.41
N PRO A 104 3.54 11.08 -6.61
CA PRO A 104 3.01 9.90 -7.25
C PRO A 104 4.15 8.95 -7.64
N PHE A 105 4.03 7.69 -7.25
CA PHE A 105 4.96 6.64 -7.68
C PHE A 105 4.37 5.88 -8.87
N PRO A 106 5.18 5.48 -9.88
CA PRO A 106 4.70 4.72 -11.02
C PRO A 106 3.80 3.52 -10.64
N ASN A 107 2.57 3.51 -11.13
CA ASN A 107 1.56 2.48 -10.84
C ASN A 107 1.96 1.10 -11.40
N TRP A 108 2.66 1.06 -12.53
CA TRP A 108 3.13 -0.17 -13.18
C TRP A 108 4.24 -0.90 -12.42
N MET A 109 4.93 -0.24 -11.49
CA MET A 109 6.01 -0.86 -10.72
C MET A 109 5.43 -1.84 -9.69
N PRO A 110 5.87 -3.11 -9.64
CA PRO A 110 5.50 -4.03 -8.58
C PRO A 110 5.98 -3.54 -7.20
N SER A 111 5.06 -3.47 -6.24
CA SER A 111 5.33 -2.99 -4.89
C SER A 111 6.43 -3.79 -4.18
N GLN A 112 6.48 -5.11 -4.42
CA GLN A 112 7.45 -6.03 -3.82
C GLN A 112 8.90 -5.74 -4.25
N LEU A 113 9.12 -5.06 -5.38
CA LEU A 113 10.45 -4.70 -5.86
C LEU A 113 11.02 -3.44 -5.21
N ILE A 114 10.16 -2.61 -4.60
CA ILE A 114 10.54 -1.31 -4.06
C ILE A 114 10.34 -1.20 -2.55
N CYS A 115 9.49 -2.04 -1.95
CA CYS A 115 9.09 -1.88 -0.54
C CYS A 115 10.24 -2.06 0.46
N ASP A 116 11.24 -2.90 0.16
CA ASP A 116 12.43 -3.11 0.98
C ASP A 116 13.41 -1.92 0.94
N GLN A 117 13.21 -0.99 0.01
CA GLN A 117 14.05 0.19 -0.17
C GLN A 117 13.56 1.38 0.66
N TYR A 118 12.34 1.31 1.20
CA TYR A 118 11.77 2.35 2.05
C TYR A 118 12.06 2.08 3.54
N ARG A 119 12.45 3.14 4.26
CA ARG A 119 12.66 3.10 5.71
C ARG A 119 11.36 3.20 6.52
N ALA A 120 10.28 3.63 5.88
CA ALA A 120 8.95 3.63 6.44
C ALA A 120 7.92 3.30 5.35
N VAL A 121 7.18 2.22 5.57
CA VAL A 121 6.15 1.67 4.70
C VAL A 121 4.81 1.77 5.41
N LEU A 122 3.97 2.69 4.97
CA LEU A 122 2.62 2.93 5.46
C LEU A 122 1.62 2.12 4.64
N PHE A 123 0.60 1.54 5.29
CA PHE A 123 -0.42 0.76 4.60
C PHE A 123 -1.70 0.59 5.43
N PHE A 124 -2.80 0.21 4.77
CA PHE A 124 -4.05 -0.17 5.43
C PHE A 124 -4.31 -1.67 5.30
N PHE A 125 -4.53 -2.11 4.06
CA PHE A 125 -4.82 -3.47 3.65
C PHE A 125 -3.95 -3.75 2.43
N SER A 126 -2.71 -4.18 2.65
CA SER A 126 -1.84 -4.50 1.52
C SER A 126 -1.04 -5.75 1.81
N THR A 127 -1.10 -6.71 0.89
CA THR A 127 -0.26 -7.91 0.95
C THR A 127 1.14 -7.61 0.45
N SER A 128 1.28 -6.54 -0.35
CA SER A 128 2.57 -6.13 -0.93
C SER A 128 3.61 -5.75 0.12
N VAL A 129 3.19 -5.37 1.33
CA VAL A 129 4.10 -4.97 2.41
C VAL A 129 4.84 -6.15 3.04
N GLU A 130 4.45 -7.40 2.75
CA GLU A 130 5.15 -8.59 3.23
C GLU A 130 6.63 -8.60 2.80
N ALA A 131 6.95 -8.01 1.64
CA ALA A 131 8.31 -7.91 1.16
C ALA A 131 9.15 -6.80 1.84
N ALA A 132 8.54 -5.90 2.63
CA ALA A 132 9.27 -4.90 3.42
C ALA A 132 9.84 -5.51 4.71
N ASP A 133 10.87 -4.92 5.32
CA ASP A 133 11.31 -5.34 6.66
C ASP A 133 10.23 -5.03 7.71
N LYS A 134 9.93 -5.96 8.62
CA LYS A 134 8.88 -5.76 9.63
C LYS A 134 9.08 -4.51 10.50
N ASN A 135 10.33 -4.08 10.71
CA ASN A 135 10.68 -2.89 11.50
C ASN A 135 10.49 -1.57 10.73
N THR A 136 10.16 -1.63 9.44
CA THR A 136 9.82 -0.45 8.62
C THR A 136 8.33 -0.36 8.30
N ARG A 137 7.52 -1.35 8.70
CA ARG A 137 6.08 -1.41 8.39
C ARG A 137 5.25 -0.70 9.45
N PHE A 138 4.41 0.23 9.04
CA PHE A 138 3.47 0.92 9.92
C PHE A 138 2.05 0.81 9.35
N THR A 139 1.13 0.23 10.11
CA THR A 139 -0.26 0.15 9.68
C THR A 139 -1.03 1.41 10.09
N LEU A 140 -1.82 1.95 9.17
CA LEU A 140 -2.78 3.02 9.36
C LEU A 140 -4.18 2.47 9.63
N PHE A 141 -4.34 1.15 9.79
CA PHE A 141 -5.65 0.54 10.04
C PHE A 141 -6.40 1.16 11.24
N PRO A 142 -5.78 1.45 12.40
CA PRO A 142 -6.49 2.06 13.52
C PRO A 142 -6.99 3.50 13.25
N ILE A 143 -6.49 4.17 12.21
CA ILE A 143 -7.01 5.47 11.74
C ILE A 143 -8.35 5.32 11.01
N ILE A 144 -8.63 4.15 10.43
CA ILE A 144 -9.85 3.88 9.67
C ILE A 144 -11.08 3.94 10.58
N LYS A 145 -12.11 4.68 10.16
CA LYS A 145 -13.42 4.76 10.83
C LYS A 145 -14.48 4.10 9.97
N PHE A 146 -15.31 3.27 10.60
CA PHE A 146 -16.45 2.61 9.97
C PHE A 146 -17.76 3.24 10.47
N LYS A 147 -18.77 3.25 9.62
CA LYS A 147 -20.11 3.78 9.91
C LYS A 147 -20.87 2.91 10.91
N ASP A 148 -20.60 1.61 10.88
CA ASP A 148 -21.14 0.63 11.82
C ASP A 148 -20.01 -0.14 12.52
N ASP A 149 -20.25 -0.54 13.76
CA ASP A 149 -19.25 -1.21 14.59
C ASP A 149 -18.93 -2.63 14.09
N GLU A 150 -19.87 -3.28 13.39
CA GLU A 150 -19.71 -4.66 12.92
C GLU A 150 -18.75 -4.76 11.73
N SER A 151 -18.87 -3.87 10.74
CA SER A 151 -17.94 -3.76 9.61
C SER A 151 -16.54 -3.38 10.10
N GLY A 152 -16.46 -2.51 11.12
CA GLY A 152 -15.20 -2.17 11.77
C GLY A 152 -14.56 -3.38 12.44
N ARG A 153 -15.33 -4.15 13.21
CA ARG A 153 -14.85 -5.36 13.89
C ARG A 153 -14.37 -6.42 12.89
N LEU A 154 -15.13 -6.68 11.82
CA LEU A 154 -14.76 -7.66 10.80
C LEU A 154 -13.50 -7.25 10.03
N SER A 155 -13.40 -5.98 9.64
CA SER A 155 -12.21 -5.45 8.97
C SER A 155 -10.98 -5.47 9.88
N HIS A 156 -11.16 -5.23 11.18
CA HIS A 156 -10.09 -5.31 12.18
C HIS A 156 -9.59 -6.73 12.36
N GLN A 157 -10.52 -7.69 12.47
CA GLN A 157 -10.16 -9.09 12.57
C GLN A 157 -9.39 -9.56 11.33
N TYR A 158 -9.90 -9.25 10.13
CA TYR A 158 -9.25 -9.60 8.87
C TYR A 158 -7.84 -9.01 8.76
N THR A 159 -7.67 -7.75 9.17
CA THR A 159 -6.36 -7.10 9.17
C THR A 159 -5.43 -7.76 10.17
N LYS A 160 -5.87 -8.06 11.39
CA LYS A 160 -5.07 -8.79 12.37
C LYS A 160 -4.64 -10.17 11.87
N ASP A 161 -5.55 -10.89 11.24
CA ASP A 161 -5.25 -12.21 10.67
C ASP A 161 -4.18 -12.08 9.58
N ILE A 162 -4.31 -11.10 8.68
CA ILE A 162 -3.30 -10.78 7.67
C ILE A 162 -1.95 -10.41 8.29
N LEU A 163 -1.94 -9.52 9.29
CA LEU A 163 -0.71 -9.09 9.96
C LEU A 163 -0.02 -10.24 10.68
N SER A 164 -0.80 -11.19 11.22
CA SER A 164 -0.25 -12.40 11.85
C SER A 164 0.49 -13.29 10.84
N CYS A 165 0.02 -13.36 9.60
CA CYS A 165 0.69 -14.07 8.51
C CYS A 165 2.00 -13.41 8.07
N PHE A 166 2.14 -12.10 8.26
CA PHE A 166 3.31 -11.34 7.78
C PHE A 166 4.41 -11.13 8.81
N GLY A 167 4.30 -11.72 10.01
CA GLY A 167 5.34 -11.62 11.03
C GLY A 167 5.42 -10.27 11.76
N GLY A 168 4.35 -9.46 11.66
CA GLY A 168 4.15 -8.24 12.45
C GLY A 168 4.47 -6.91 11.74
N VAL A 169 4.33 -5.83 12.50
CA VAL A 169 4.55 -4.43 12.11
C VAL A 169 5.42 -3.73 13.16
N ALA A 170 6.09 -2.65 12.75
CA ALA A 170 6.84 -1.76 13.63
C ALA A 170 5.91 -0.88 14.48
N GLY A 171 4.74 -0.53 13.94
CA GLY A 171 3.76 0.30 14.63
C GLY A 171 2.35 0.21 14.07
N GLU A 172 1.39 0.39 14.97
CA GLU A 172 -0.02 0.56 14.67
C GLU A 172 -0.39 2.01 14.98
N ILE A 173 -0.67 2.80 13.95
CA ILE A 173 -0.90 4.24 14.11
C ILE A 173 -2.37 4.45 14.42
N SER A 174 -2.66 5.00 15.60
CA SER A 174 -4.01 5.34 16.05
C SER A 174 -4.20 6.85 16.11
N PRO A 175 -5.45 7.34 16.21
CA PRO A 175 -5.71 8.76 16.39
C PRO A 175 -5.05 9.37 17.63
N ASP A 176 -4.88 8.60 18.70
CA ASP A 176 -4.42 9.09 20.01
C ASP A 176 -2.89 9.21 20.10
N ASP A 177 -2.15 8.56 19.21
CA ASP A 177 -0.68 8.49 19.21
C ASP A 177 -0.04 8.94 17.89
N MET A 178 -0.78 9.63 17.02
CA MET A 178 -0.29 10.14 15.73
C MET A 178 1.00 10.97 15.85
N ASP A 179 1.15 11.78 16.91
CA ASP A 179 2.36 12.59 17.13
C ASP A 179 3.58 11.75 17.46
N HIS A 180 3.39 10.71 18.28
CA HIS A 180 4.44 9.75 18.61
C HIS A 180 4.93 9.05 17.34
N TRP A 181 4.01 8.48 16.55
CA TRP A 181 4.37 7.75 15.34
C TRP A 181 4.96 8.63 14.24
N ALA A 182 4.46 9.88 14.09
CA ALA A 182 5.07 10.83 13.18
C ALA A 182 6.55 11.08 13.55
N SER A 183 6.86 11.21 14.84
CA SER A 183 8.25 11.35 15.32
C SER A 183 9.10 10.10 15.06
N VAL A 184 8.56 8.90 15.30
CA VAL A 184 9.25 7.63 15.04
C VAL A 184 9.59 7.49 13.55
N ILE A 185 8.62 7.75 12.67
CA ILE A 185 8.83 7.71 11.21
C ILE A 185 9.84 8.76 10.77
N ALA A 186 9.75 9.99 11.28
CA ALA A 186 10.71 11.04 10.97
C ALA A 186 12.14 10.66 11.34
N LYS A 187 12.35 10.04 12.50
CA LYS A 187 13.66 9.53 12.91
C LYS A 187 14.13 8.41 11.99
N ALA A 188 13.29 7.41 11.72
CA ALA A 188 13.63 6.28 10.86
C ALA A 188 14.08 6.72 9.46
N VAL A 189 13.45 7.77 8.92
CA VAL A 189 13.75 8.30 7.59
C VAL A 189 14.99 9.20 7.61
N LYS A 190 15.12 10.13 8.58
CA LYS A 190 16.20 11.14 8.62
C LYS A 190 17.56 10.62 9.09
N HIS A 191 17.60 9.61 9.96
CA HIS A 191 18.88 9.05 10.40
C HIS A 191 19.71 8.44 9.25
N SER A 192 19.09 8.21 8.07
CA SER A 192 19.77 7.68 6.88
C SER A 192 20.60 8.70 6.09
N GLU A 193 20.45 10.00 6.33
CA GLU A 193 21.24 11.05 5.65
C GLU A 193 22.70 11.10 6.11
N TYR A 194 23.05 10.37 7.18
CA TYR A 194 24.38 10.38 7.79
C TYR A 194 25.14 9.04 7.68
N ASP A 195 24.52 8.01 7.10
CA ASP A 195 25.11 6.65 6.96
C ASP A 195 25.68 6.39 5.54
N THR A 196 25.86 7.43 4.72
CA THR A 196 26.51 7.39 3.38
C THR A 196 27.76 8.24 3.36
#